data_AF-A0A497LYH0-F1
#
_entry.id   AF-A0A497LYH0-F1
#
_cell.length_a   1.000
_cell.length_b   1.000
_cell.length_c   1.000
_cell.angle_alpha   90.00
_cell.angle_beta   90.00
_cell.angle_gamma   90.00
#
_symmetry.space_group_name_H-M   'P 1'
#
loop_
_entity.id
_entity.type
_entity.pdbx_description
1 polymer ?
#
loop_
_entity_poly.entity_id
_entity_poly.type
_entity_poly.pdbx_seq_one_letter_code
_entity_poly.pdbx_strand_id
1 'polypeptide(L)'
;MNKSNVHCTISPLLYNEGKLKRRVVRLITEYLEPSEVYRLVTQREWPYSPLYQKEFACRDRAMMSLAYCSAGRIVAVVGGDRYKLIDGVPVRVGEYEGLKRENLHVHEDYILVRRMAVAKRSWKVIAKYGAQVQVRDDFVIPLRRGLFENPYWDQLVPFGWLILEYLKNYAPEKGRLFPYKTKRAWQIIKHVTGMFPNWFRAQAEHFYGHYLLPDSVKLAKFVKVVRPEQVSHYIGYSWQEQLKNKEIRMDFDWIDKEVKKIKQRMMIKVEQYG
;
A
#
# COMPACT_ATOMS: atom_id res chain seq x y z
N MET A 1 21.83 -14.62 -15.52
CA MET A 1 20.74 -15.53 -15.11
C MET A 1 19.40 -14.82 -15.32
N ASN A 2 18.57 -15.31 -16.25
CA ASN A 2 17.26 -14.74 -16.58
C ASN A 2 16.26 -14.96 -15.42
N LYS A 3 15.96 -13.90 -14.65
CA LYS A 3 14.87 -13.89 -13.65
C LYS A 3 13.50 -13.59 -14.30
N SER A 4 13.19 -14.21 -15.43
CA SER A 4 12.04 -13.82 -16.27
C SER A 4 10.74 -14.59 -16.00
N ASN A 5 10.64 -15.36 -14.91
CA ASN A 5 9.38 -15.99 -14.51
C ASN A 5 9.29 -16.13 -12.98
N VAL A 6 9.02 -15.02 -12.28
CA VAL A 6 8.54 -15.11 -10.89
C VAL A 6 7.05 -15.40 -10.94
N HIS A 7 6.69 -16.66 -11.24
CA HIS A 7 5.44 -17.20 -10.76
C HIS A 7 5.55 -17.24 -9.23
N CYS A 8 5.11 -16.18 -8.55
CA CYS A 8 4.92 -16.20 -7.10
C CYS A 8 3.69 -17.06 -6.78
N THR A 9 3.76 -18.35 -7.12
CA THR A 9 2.90 -19.39 -6.56
C THR A 9 3.48 -19.73 -5.20
N ILE A 10 3.31 -18.82 -4.24
CA ILE A 10 3.43 -19.22 -2.84
C ILE A 10 2.19 -20.10 -2.60
N SER A 11 2.42 -21.42 -2.62
CA SER A 11 1.44 -22.42 -2.24
C SER A 11 0.80 -21.98 -0.92
N PRO A 12 -0.54 -21.95 -0.79
CA PRO A 12 -1.16 -21.61 0.48
C PRO A 12 -0.66 -22.61 1.52
N LEU A 13 0.19 -22.16 2.43
CA LEU A 13 0.66 -22.97 3.56
C LEU A 13 -0.58 -23.34 4.40
N LEU A 14 -1.07 -24.55 4.19
CA LEU A 14 -2.12 -25.19 4.99
C LEU A 14 -1.44 -25.87 6.18
N TYR A 15 -1.78 -25.47 7.40
CA TYR A 15 -1.34 -26.15 8.62
C TYR A 15 -2.51 -26.31 9.60
N ASN A 16 -2.63 -27.53 10.15
CA ASN A 16 -3.69 -28.11 10.98
C ASN A 16 -5.04 -28.34 10.26
N GLU A 17 -5.36 -29.62 10.02
CA GLU A 17 -6.71 -30.16 9.82
C GLU A 17 -7.62 -29.34 8.87
N GLY A 18 -7.07 -28.82 7.78
CA GLY A 18 -7.86 -28.09 6.77
C GLY A 18 -8.46 -26.76 7.23
N LYS A 19 -8.07 -26.20 8.38
CA LYS A 19 -8.57 -24.89 8.86
C LYS A 19 -7.54 -23.78 8.65
N LEU A 20 -7.94 -22.72 7.96
CA LEU A 20 -7.12 -21.49 7.80
C LEU A 20 -6.88 -20.81 9.16
N LYS A 21 -5.76 -21.14 9.84
CA LYS A 21 -5.29 -20.36 10.98
C LYS A 21 -5.12 -18.89 10.56
N ARG A 22 -5.38 -17.98 11.52
CA ARG A 22 -5.24 -16.53 11.36
C ARG A 22 -3.88 -16.22 10.73
N ARG A 23 -3.87 -15.62 9.53
CA ARG A 23 -2.64 -15.31 8.80
C ARG A 23 -1.81 -14.31 9.63
N VAL A 24 -0.64 -14.73 10.11
CA VAL A 24 0.27 -13.95 10.96
C VAL A 24 1.52 -13.53 10.19
N VAL A 25 2.19 -12.47 10.65
CA VAL A 25 3.44 -11.94 10.06
C VAL A 25 4.53 -13.01 9.94
N ARG A 26 4.52 -14.02 10.83
CA ARG A 26 5.44 -15.18 10.77
C ARG A 26 5.33 -16.02 9.49
N LEU A 27 4.27 -15.87 8.69
CA LEU A 27 4.10 -16.58 7.41
C LEU A 27 4.80 -15.86 6.24
N ILE A 28 5.44 -14.72 6.48
CA ILE A 28 6.15 -13.96 5.46
C ILE A 28 7.59 -14.45 5.45
N THR A 29 7.91 -15.25 4.44
CA THR A 29 9.23 -15.88 4.27
C THR A 29 10.18 -15.02 3.45
N GLU A 30 9.64 -14.10 2.65
CA GLU A 30 10.40 -13.23 1.76
C GLU A 30 9.80 -11.82 1.73
N TYR A 31 10.70 -10.84 1.63
CA TYR A 31 10.36 -9.45 1.37
C TYR A 31 10.83 -9.09 -0.04
N LEU A 32 9.90 -8.59 -0.83
CA LEU A 32 10.11 -8.22 -2.23
C LEU A 32 10.65 -6.80 -2.31
N GLU A 33 11.46 -6.54 -3.33
CA GLU A 33 11.82 -5.17 -3.68
C GLU A 33 10.60 -4.39 -4.21
N PRO A 34 10.55 -3.06 -4.05
CA PRO A 34 9.49 -2.23 -4.62
C PRO A 34 9.22 -2.46 -6.12
N SER A 35 10.25 -2.73 -6.92
CA SER A 35 10.12 -3.04 -8.35
C SER A 35 9.31 -4.33 -8.58
N GLU A 36 9.53 -5.35 -7.75
CA GLU A 36 8.82 -6.62 -7.80
C GLU A 36 7.38 -6.47 -7.29
N VAL A 37 7.16 -5.71 -6.22
CA VAL A 37 5.81 -5.38 -5.74
C VAL A 37 5.04 -4.59 -6.80
N TYR A 38 5.69 -3.62 -7.44
CA TYR A 38 5.10 -2.83 -8.53
C TYR A 38 4.70 -3.76 -9.69
N ARG A 39 5.61 -4.66 -10.10
CA ARG A 39 5.31 -5.67 -11.12
C ARG A 39 4.11 -6.51 -10.74
N LEU A 40 3.97 -6.97 -9.48
CA LEU A 40 2.78 -7.69 -9.04
C LEU A 40 1.52 -6.85 -9.24
N VAL A 41 1.53 -5.57 -8.84
CA VAL A 41 0.40 -4.64 -9.00
C VAL A 41 0.01 -4.44 -10.46
N THR A 42 0.96 -4.49 -11.40
CA THR A 42 0.71 -4.14 -12.81
C THR A 42 0.62 -5.33 -13.77
N GLN A 43 1.16 -6.49 -13.42
CA GLN A 43 1.23 -7.64 -14.35
C GLN A 43 -0.09 -8.37 -14.53
N ARG A 44 -1.00 -8.24 -13.57
CA ARG A 44 -2.29 -8.96 -13.55
C ARG A 44 -3.39 -8.02 -13.10
N GLU A 45 -4.52 -8.11 -13.78
CA GLU A 45 -5.72 -7.34 -13.47
C GLU A 45 -6.84 -8.30 -13.08
N TRP A 46 -7.80 -7.83 -12.29
CA TRP A 46 -9.02 -8.58 -12.09
C TRP A 46 -9.77 -8.70 -13.44
N PRO A 47 -10.35 -9.87 -13.77
CA PRO A 47 -11.03 -10.08 -15.04
C PRO A 47 -12.40 -9.39 -15.02
N TYR A 48 -12.43 -8.10 -15.31
CA TYR A 48 -13.66 -7.36 -15.52
C TYR A 48 -14.18 -7.61 -16.94
N SER A 49 -15.42 -7.19 -17.20
CA SER A 49 -15.90 -7.18 -18.58
C SER A 49 -15.07 -6.19 -19.41
N PRO A 50 -14.90 -6.44 -20.72
CA PRO A 50 -14.09 -5.58 -21.59
C PRO A 50 -14.44 -4.10 -21.51
N LEU A 51 -15.73 -3.79 -21.33
CA LEU A 51 -16.25 -2.42 -21.21
C LEU A 51 -15.63 -1.65 -20.03
N TYR A 52 -15.44 -2.29 -18.88
CA TYR A 52 -14.95 -1.62 -17.66
C TYR A 52 -13.49 -1.94 -17.34
N GLN A 53 -12.84 -2.81 -18.11
CA GLN A 53 -11.51 -3.33 -17.83
C GLN A 53 -10.50 -2.21 -17.58
N LYS A 54 -10.42 -1.23 -18.48
CA LYS A 54 -9.44 -0.14 -18.41
C LYS A 54 -9.62 0.73 -17.16
N GLU A 55 -10.84 1.17 -16.89
CA GLU A 55 -11.17 2.01 -15.73
C GLU A 55 -10.91 1.26 -14.42
N PHE A 56 -11.48 0.06 -14.28
CA PHE A 56 -11.42 -0.67 -13.02
C PHE A 56 -10.03 -1.20 -12.75
N ALA A 57 -9.25 -1.56 -13.77
CA ALA A 57 -7.86 -1.90 -13.58
C ALA A 57 -7.00 -0.70 -13.14
N CYS A 58 -7.23 0.48 -13.71
CA CYS A 58 -6.56 1.71 -13.26
C CYS A 58 -6.87 2.03 -11.79
N ARG A 59 -8.15 1.96 -11.42
CA ARG A 59 -8.63 2.11 -10.04
C ARG A 59 -7.99 1.10 -9.09
N ASP A 60 -7.93 -0.16 -9.49
CA ASP A 60 -7.41 -1.24 -8.65
C ASP A 60 -5.88 -1.11 -8.44
N ARG A 61 -5.14 -0.72 -9.49
CA ARG A 61 -3.72 -0.36 -9.39
C ARG A 61 -3.48 0.82 -8.44
N ALA A 62 -4.28 1.87 -8.54
CA ALA A 62 -4.19 3.03 -7.65
C ALA A 62 -4.49 2.65 -6.19
N MET A 63 -5.50 1.80 -5.96
CA MET A 63 -5.85 1.30 -4.63
C MET A 63 -4.70 0.51 -4.00
N MET A 64 -4.11 -0.42 -4.74
CA MET A 64 -2.96 -1.19 -4.25
C MET A 64 -1.74 -0.28 -4.04
N SER A 65 -1.50 0.68 -4.94
CA SER A 65 -0.41 1.65 -4.80
C SER A 65 -0.57 2.51 -3.54
N LEU A 66 -1.77 3.02 -3.24
CA LEU A 66 -2.04 3.74 -1.99
C LEU A 66 -1.87 2.85 -0.76
N ALA A 67 -2.29 1.59 -0.83
CA ALA A 67 -2.08 0.65 0.27
C ALA A 67 -0.59 0.40 0.55
N TYR A 68 0.23 0.29 -0.50
CA TYR A 68 1.67 0.13 -0.39
C TYR A 68 2.37 1.41 0.10
N CYS A 69 2.18 2.54 -0.58
CA CYS A 69 2.80 3.81 -0.22
C CYS A 69 2.43 4.27 1.18
N SER A 70 1.21 3.99 1.65
CA SER A 70 0.85 4.33 3.02
C SER A 70 1.38 3.33 4.05
N ALA A 71 1.74 2.09 3.70
CA ALA A 71 1.83 0.99 4.67
C ALA A 71 0.55 0.86 5.54
N GLY A 72 -0.59 1.32 5.01
CA GLY A 72 -1.86 1.38 5.69
C GLY A 72 -2.56 0.02 5.74
N ARG A 73 -3.50 -0.16 6.67
CA ARG A 73 -4.41 -1.31 6.58
C ARG A 73 -5.35 -1.06 5.41
N ILE A 74 -5.68 -2.10 4.66
CA ILE A 74 -6.57 -1.97 3.50
C ILE A 74 -7.91 -1.29 3.85
N VAL A 75 -8.45 -1.56 5.04
CA VAL A 75 -9.66 -0.92 5.55
C VAL A 75 -9.54 0.59 5.77
N ALA A 76 -8.33 1.11 6.02
CA ALA A 76 -8.09 2.54 6.10
C ALA A 76 -8.07 3.20 4.71
N VAL A 77 -7.75 2.43 3.66
CA VAL A 77 -7.71 2.89 2.26
C VAL A 77 -9.11 2.88 1.65
N VAL A 78 -9.85 1.77 1.74
CA VAL A 78 -11.13 1.59 1.04
C VAL A 78 -12.35 1.60 1.96
N GLY A 79 -12.16 1.66 3.27
CA GLY A 79 -13.24 1.54 4.25
C GLY A 79 -13.71 0.10 4.44
N GLY A 80 -14.74 -0.08 5.27
CA GLY A 80 -15.31 -1.38 5.56
C GLY A 80 -15.94 -1.47 6.94
N ASP A 81 -16.56 -2.61 7.25
CA ASP A 81 -17.34 -2.73 8.47
C ASP A 81 -16.46 -2.87 9.73
N ARG A 82 -16.91 -2.24 10.81
CA ARG A 82 -16.32 -2.35 12.15
C ARG A 82 -17.03 -3.46 12.91
N TYR A 83 -16.27 -4.39 13.46
CA TYR A 83 -16.80 -5.46 14.30
C TYR A 83 -16.22 -5.40 15.71
N LYS A 84 -17.04 -5.77 16.70
CA LYS A 84 -16.65 -6.03 18.08
C LYS A 84 -17.09 -7.44 18.43
N LEU A 85 -16.29 -8.15 19.21
CA LEU A 85 -16.74 -9.42 19.81
C LEU A 85 -17.63 -9.08 21.01
N ILE A 86 -18.88 -9.54 20.96
CA ILE A 86 -19.85 -9.51 22.06
C ILE A 86 -20.20 -10.98 22.30
N ASP A 87 -19.85 -11.49 23.49
CA ASP A 87 -20.05 -12.90 23.86
C ASP A 87 -19.49 -13.91 22.84
N GLY A 88 -18.29 -13.62 22.33
CA GLY A 88 -17.60 -14.44 21.33
C GLY A 88 -18.12 -14.29 19.90
N VAL A 89 -19.22 -13.57 19.69
CA VAL A 89 -19.84 -13.35 18.37
C VAL A 89 -19.38 -12.01 17.78
N PRO A 90 -18.92 -11.96 16.51
CA PRO A 90 -18.58 -10.72 15.84
C PRO A 90 -19.84 -9.92 15.46
N VAL A 91 -20.14 -8.87 16.20
CA VAL A 91 -21.25 -7.95 15.95
C VAL A 91 -20.73 -6.70 15.24
N ARG A 92 -21.43 -6.26 14.17
CA ARG A 92 -21.10 -5.02 13.46
C ARG A 92 -21.47 -3.82 14.34
N VAL A 93 -20.51 -2.94 14.59
CA VAL A 93 -20.62 -1.77 15.48
C VAL A 93 -20.38 -0.44 14.76
N GLY A 94 -20.30 -0.46 13.43
CA GLY A 94 -20.12 0.75 12.62
C GLY A 94 -19.35 0.48 11.33
N GLU A 95 -18.79 1.54 10.75
CA GLU A 95 -17.99 1.49 9.53
C GLU A 95 -16.71 2.33 9.63
N TYR A 96 -15.71 1.96 8.84
CA TYR A 96 -14.61 2.82 8.44
C TYR A 96 -14.95 3.42 7.08
N GLU A 97 -14.82 4.72 6.94
CA GLU A 97 -15.16 5.42 5.69
C GLU A 97 -14.15 5.15 4.55
N GLY A 98 -12.90 4.84 4.91
CA GLY A 98 -11.78 4.79 3.96
C GLY A 98 -11.23 6.17 3.63
N LEU A 99 -10.32 6.23 2.66
CA LEU A 99 -9.86 7.49 2.10
C LEU A 99 -10.96 8.13 1.24
N LYS A 100 -11.09 9.44 1.36
CA LYS A 100 -11.93 10.28 0.53
C LYS A 100 -11.05 11.06 -0.46
N ARG A 101 -11.64 11.58 -1.54
CA ARG A 101 -10.92 12.36 -2.55
C ARG A 101 -10.24 13.58 -1.94
N GLU A 102 -10.88 14.19 -0.94
CA GLU A 102 -10.42 15.36 -0.20
C GLU A 102 -9.22 15.06 0.70
N ASN A 103 -8.91 13.78 0.95
CA ASN A 103 -7.68 13.42 1.66
C ASN A 103 -6.44 13.54 0.75
N LEU A 104 -6.58 13.64 -0.58
CA LEU A 104 -5.46 13.65 -1.51
C LEU A 104 -5.33 15.00 -2.21
N HIS A 105 -4.23 15.69 -1.96
CA HIS A 105 -3.89 16.95 -2.63
C HIS A 105 -2.75 16.69 -3.61
N VAL A 106 -2.98 16.95 -4.89
CA VAL A 106 -1.99 16.73 -5.94
C VAL A 106 -1.21 18.04 -6.12
N HIS A 107 0.11 17.94 -5.98
CA HIS A 107 1.08 18.97 -6.32
C HIS A 107 1.86 18.53 -7.56
N GLU A 108 2.72 19.39 -8.08
CA GLU A 108 3.54 19.10 -9.27
C GLU A 108 4.43 17.87 -9.06
N ASP A 109 5.20 17.86 -7.96
CA ASP A 109 6.21 16.84 -7.70
C ASP A 109 5.73 15.73 -6.73
N TYR A 110 4.55 15.86 -6.14
CA TYR A 110 4.07 14.90 -5.14
C TYR A 110 2.55 14.91 -4.89
N ILE A 111 2.06 13.86 -4.22
CA ILE A 111 0.71 13.77 -3.68
C ILE A 111 0.78 13.84 -2.16
N LEU A 112 0.11 14.83 -1.56
CA LEU A 112 -0.04 14.96 -0.11
C LEU A 112 -1.29 14.20 0.35
N VAL A 113 -1.10 13.22 1.24
CA VAL A 113 -2.19 12.48 1.87
C VAL A 113 -2.42 13.03 3.27
N ARG A 114 -3.59 13.63 3.48
CA ARG A 114 -3.98 14.26 4.74
C ARG A 114 -4.95 13.45 5.55
N ARG A 115 -4.77 13.48 6.87
CA ARG A 115 -5.74 12.97 7.85
C ARG A 115 -6.24 11.53 7.58
N MET A 116 -5.35 10.64 7.13
CA MET A 116 -5.72 9.24 6.91
C MET A 116 -6.13 8.58 8.23
N ALA A 117 -7.32 7.99 8.30
CA ALA A 117 -7.81 7.34 9.51
C ALA A 117 -7.02 6.06 9.86
N VAL A 118 -6.87 5.80 11.16
CA VAL A 118 -6.17 4.62 11.68
C VAL A 118 -7.18 3.57 12.09
N ALA A 119 -7.25 2.48 11.31
CA ALA A 119 -8.24 1.44 11.52
C ALA A 119 -7.91 0.45 12.67
N LYS A 120 -8.96 -0.05 13.33
CA LYS A 120 -8.97 -1.00 14.46
C LYS A 120 -8.19 -0.54 15.69
N ARG A 121 -8.26 0.76 15.99
CA ARG A 121 -7.83 1.29 17.28
C ARG A 121 -8.89 0.95 18.33
N SER A 122 -8.46 0.40 19.47
CA SER A 122 -9.37 0.07 20.56
C SER A 122 -9.63 1.29 21.45
N TRP A 123 -10.80 1.34 22.08
CA TRP A 123 -11.16 2.37 23.05
C TRP A 123 -10.13 2.51 24.17
N LYS A 124 -9.58 1.39 24.67
CA LYS A 124 -8.51 1.39 25.68
C LYS A 124 -7.26 2.17 25.23
N VAL A 125 -6.88 2.03 23.96
CA VAL A 125 -5.72 2.75 23.41
C VAL A 125 -6.06 4.23 23.20
N ILE A 126 -7.28 4.55 22.75
CA ILE A 126 -7.72 5.95 22.58
C ILE A 126 -7.77 6.66 23.94
N ALA A 127 -8.34 6.02 24.96
CA ALA A 127 -8.40 6.57 26.32
C ALA A 127 -7.00 6.82 26.90
N LYS A 128 -6.05 5.90 26.66
CA LYS A 128 -4.68 6.02 27.18
C LYS A 128 -3.82 7.05 26.44
N TYR A 129 -3.91 7.10 25.11
CA TYR A 129 -2.99 7.90 24.29
C TYR A 129 -3.66 9.10 23.61
N GLY A 130 -4.95 9.33 23.83
CA GLY A 130 -5.72 10.43 23.27
C GLY A 130 -6.28 10.17 21.86
N ALA A 131 -7.15 11.08 21.40
CA ALA A 131 -7.88 10.95 20.13
C ALA A 131 -6.98 11.05 18.89
N GLN A 132 -5.81 11.68 18.99
CA GLN A 132 -4.83 11.85 17.92
C GLN A 132 -4.26 10.54 17.37
N VAL A 133 -4.35 9.43 18.11
CA VAL A 133 -3.92 8.10 17.63
C VAL A 133 -4.90 7.46 16.63
N GLN A 134 -6.01 8.15 16.34
CA GLN A 134 -7.03 7.74 15.37
C GLN A 134 -6.77 8.27 13.97
N VAL A 135 -5.84 9.20 13.81
CA VAL A 135 -5.50 9.83 12.53
C VAL A 135 -3.98 9.76 12.35
N ARG A 136 -3.53 9.46 11.14
CA ARG A 136 -2.11 9.49 10.80
C ARG A 136 -1.66 10.92 10.59
N ASP A 137 -0.38 11.15 10.84
CA ASP A 137 0.26 12.38 10.43
C ASP A 137 0.25 12.45 8.89
N ASP A 138 0.21 13.67 8.36
CA ASP A 138 0.23 13.88 6.91
C ASP A 138 1.52 13.29 6.32
N PHE A 139 1.40 12.69 5.14
CA PHE A 139 2.55 12.10 4.45
C PHE A 139 2.46 12.31 2.95
N VAL A 140 3.61 12.20 2.30
CA VAL A 140 3.80 12.52 0.89
C VAL A 140 4.09 11.25 0.10
N ILE A 141 3.56 11.18 -1.11
CA ILE A 141 3.89 10.18 -2.13
C ILE A 141 4.58 10.92 -3.28
N PRO A 142 5.86 10.63 -3.59
CA PRO A 142 6.59 11.37 -4.62
C PRO A 142 6.05 11.05 -6.03
N LEU A 143 6.11 12.05 -6.91
CA LEU A 143 5.88 11.94 -8.36
C LEU A 143 7.15 12.22 -9.18
N ARG A 144 8.22 12.64 -8.50
CA ARG A 144 9.52 12.96 -9.11
C ARG A 144 10.66 12.37 -8.28
N ARG A 145 11.71 11.95 -8.98
CA ARG A 145 12.97 11.49 -8.39
C ARG A 145 13.76 12.64 -7.77
N GLY A 146 14.51 12.36 -6.71
CA GLY A 146 15.35 13.34 -6.03
C GLY A 146 14.55 14.38 -5.23
N LEU A 147 13.28 14.11 -4.91
CA LEU A 147 12.46 14.99 -4.06
C LEU A 147 12.92 14.97 -2.60
N PHE A 148 13.46 13.83 -2.14
CA PHE A 148 13.92 13.63 -0.77
C PHE A 148 15.42 13.33 -0.74
N GLU A 149 16.09 13.72 0.34
CA GLU A 149 17.53 13.43 0.56
C GLU A 149 17.84 11.93 0.55
N ASN A 150 16.91 11.10 1.05
CA ASN A 150 17.04 9.66 0.99
C ASN A 150 16.56 9.14 -0.38
N PRO A 151 17.46 8.65 -1.26
CA PRO A 151 17.11 8.30 -2.63
C PRO A 151 16.15 7.11 -2.71
N TYR A 152 16.04 6.27 -1.68
CA TYR A 152 15.09 5.16 -1.69
C TYR A 152 13.63 5.64 -1.81
N TRP A 153 13.31 6.90 -1.49
CA TRP A 153 11.97 7.44 -1.76
C TRP A 153 11.60 7.41 -3.25
N ASP A 154 12.57 7.48 -4.16
CA ASP A 154 12.35 7.43 -5.61
C ASP A 154 11.63 6.14 -6.03
N GLN A 155 11.79 5.06 -5.28
CA GLN A 155 11.17 3.76 -5.54
C GLN A 155 9.63 3.80 -5.39
N LEU A 156 9.10 4.83 -4.73
CA LEU A 156 7.66 5.07 -4.62
C LEU A 156 7.10 5.89 -5.78
N VAL A 157 7.95 6.49 -6.63
CA VAL A 157 7.51 7.37 -7.73
C VAL A 157 6.56 6.66 -8.69
N PRO A 158 6.83 5.44 -9.19
CA PRO A 158 5.93 4.76 -10.12
C PRO A 158 4.55 4.46 -9.50
N PHE A 159 4.52 4.13 -8.20
CA PHE A 159 3.26 3.96 -7.46
C PHE A 159 2.48 5.27 -7.36
N GLY A 160 3.17 6.39 -7.10
CA GLY A 160 2.58 7.73 -7.13
C GLY A 160 1.92 8.05 -8.48
N TRP A 161 2.56 7.67 -9.59
CA TRP A 161 2.01 7.86 -10.92
C TRP A 161 0.78 6.98 -11.21
N LEU A 162 0.71 5.75 -10.70
CA LEU A 162 -0.51 4.93 -10.79
C LEU A 162 -1.68 5.57 -10.03
N ILE A 163 -1.41 6.20 -8.89
CA ILE A 163 -2.42 6.94 -8.11
C ILE A 163 -2.86 8.18 -8.90
N LEU A 164 -1.91 8.95 -9.43
CA LEU A 164 -2.20 10.15 -10.22
C LEU A 164 -3.02 9.83 -11.49
N GLU A 165 -2.70 8.74 -12.17
CA GLU A 165 -3.43 8.25 -13.34
C GLU A 165 -4.92 8.05 -12.99
N TYR A 166 -5.21 7.39 -11.87
CA TYR A 166 -6.59 7.21 -11.41
C TYR A 166 -7.24 8.54 -11.01
N LEU A 167 -6.54 9.37 -10.24
CA LEU A 167 -7.05 10.67 -9.76
C LEU A 167 -7.45 11.61 -10.90
N LYS A 168 -6.70 11.62 -12.00
CA LYS A 168 -7.00 12.45 -13.16
C LYS A 168 -8.07 11.88 -14.08
N ASN A 169 -8.16 10.55 -14.16
CA ASN A 169 -8.94 9.92 -15.21
C ASN A 169 -10.30 9.38 -14.75
N TYR A 170 -10.40 8.85 -13.53
CA TYR A 170 -11.53 8.01 -13.13
C TYR A 170 -11.95 8.15 -11.65
N ALA A 171 -11.16 8.84 -10.83
CA ALA A 171 -11.53 9.07 -9.44
C ALA A 171 -12.72 10.03 -9.35
N PRO A 172 -13.60 9.86 -8.34
CA PRO A 172 -14.66 10.83 -8.10
C PRO A 172 -14.06 12.18 -7.67
N GLU A 173 -14.76 13.26 -7.99
CA GLU A 173 -14.35 14.63 -7.62
C GLU A 173 -14.45 14.89 -6.11
N LYS A 174 -15.36 14.17 -5.42
CA LYS A 174 -15.60 14.29 -3.97
C LYS A 174 -16.08 12.97 -3.37
N GLY A 175 -15.92 12.83 -2.05
CA GLY A 175 -16.38 11.68 -1.30
C GLY A 175 -15.44 10.48 -1.39
N ARG A 176 -15.99 9.26 -1.25
CA ARG A 176 -15.18 8.04 -1.12
C ARG A 176 -14.29 7.82 -2.35
N LEU A 177 -12.98 7.68 -2.14
CA LEU A 177 -12.01 7.55 -3.22
C LEU A 177 -12.18 6.24 -4.01
N PHE A 178 -12.52 5.14 -3.34
CA PHE A 178 -12.74 3.84 -3.97
C PHE A 178 -14.18 3.37 -3.76
N PRO A 179 -14.96 3.08 -4.81
CA PRO A 179 -16.38 2.73 -4.70
C PRO A 179 -16.62 1.28 -4.25
N TYR A 180 -15.80 0.75 -3.33
CA TYR A 180 -15.95 -0.60 -2.79
C TYR A 180 -15.32 -0.72 -1.39
N LYS A 181 -15.71 -1.76 -0.65
CA LYS A 181 -15.23 -2.04 0.71
C LYS A 181 -14.11 -3.09 0.73
N THR A 182 -13.55 -3.33 1.92
CA THR A 182 -12.50 -4.31 2.19
C THR A 182 -12.66 -5.69 1.57
N LYS A 183 -13.88 -6.24 1.51
CA LYS A 183 -14.10 -7.56 0.90
C LYS A 183 -13.62 -7.60 -0.56
N ARG A 184 -13.96 -6.56 -1.33
CA ARG A 184 -13.57 -6.46 -2.74
C ARG A 184 -12.07 -6.19 -2.88
N ALA A 185 -11.53 -5.28 -2.07
CA ALA A 185 -10.10 -5.00 -2.07
C ALA A 185 -9.26 -6.26 -1.72
N TRP A 186 -9.74 -7.08 -0.79
CA TRP A 186 -9.10 -8.36 -0.45
C TRP A 186 -9.09 -9.32 -1.65
N GLN A 187 -10.21 -9.43 -2.36
CA GLN A 187 -10.32 -10.27 -3.57
C GLN A 187 -9.32 -9.81 -4.64
N ILE A 188 -9.27 -8.51 -4.92
CA ILE A 188 -8.35 -7.91 -5.88
C ILE A 188 -6.90 -8.23 -5.49
N ILE A 189 -6.48 -7.90 -4.27
CA ILE A 189 -5.11 -8.14 -3.80
C ILE A 189 -4.74 -9.62 -3.92
N LYS A 190 -5.64 -10.53 -3.53
CA LYS A 190 -5.40 -11.97 -3.66
C LYS A 190 -5.29 -12.43 -5.09
N HIS A 191 -6.12 -11.91 -5.99
CA HIS A 191 -6.05 -12.26 -7.40
C HIS A 191 -4.75 -11.80 -8.04
N VAL A 192 -4.39 -10.54 -7.79
CA VAL A 192 -3.24 -9.86 -8.40
C VAL A 192 -1.91 -10.40 -7.86
N THR A 193 -1.81 -10.60 -6.54
CA THR A 193 -0.55 -10.97 -5.89
C THR A 193 -0.46 -12.46 -5.49
N GLY A 194 -1.57 -13.20 -5.52
CA GLY A 194 -1.66 -14.53 -4.88
C GLY A 194 -1.78 -14.46 -3.34
N MET A 195 -1.53 -13.30 -2.74
CA MET A 195 -1.34 -13.12 -1.30
C MET A 195 -2.44 -12.25 -0.67
N PHE A 196 -2.39 -12.04 0.64
CA PHE A 196 -3.44 -11.34 1.40
C PHE A 196 -3.04 -9.90 1.76
N PRO A 197 -4.00 -9.01 2.07
CA PRO A 197 -3.70 -7.60 2.33
C PRO A 197 -2.72 -7.34 3.49
N ASN A 198 -2.66 -8.19 4.51
CA ASN A 198 -1.67 -8.04 5.57
C ASN A 198 -0.25 -8.42 5.12
N TRP A 199 -0.11 -9.39 4.21
CA TRP A 199 1.19 -9.67 3.57
C TRP A 199 1.62 -8.46 2.75
N PHE A 200 0.71 -7.91 1.95
CA PHE A 200 0.99 -6.75 1.12
C PHE A 200 1.38 -5.50 1.96
N ARG A 201 0.69 -5.27 3.09
CA ARG A 201 1.08 -4.23 4.05
C ARG A 201 2.47 -4.49 4.63
N ALA A 202 2.79 -5.73 4.99
CA ALA A 202 4.09 -6.06 5.57
C ALA A 202 5.25 -5.87 4.57
N GLN A 203 5.02 -6.06 3.27
CA GLN A 203 6.00 -5.68 2.23
C GLN A 203 6.32 -4.17 2.31
N ALA A 204 5.30 -3.33 2.47
CA ALA A 204 5.50 -1.89 2.66
C ALA A 204 6.19 -1.58 4.01
N GLU A 205 5.74 -2.16 5.12
CA GLU A 205 6.34 -1.93 6.45
C GLU A 205 7.82 -2.32 6.48
N HIS A 206 8.20 -3.41 5.82
CA HIS A 206 9.59 -3.81 5.66
C HIS A 206 10.39 -2.79 4.84
N PHE A 207 9.89 -2.38 3.67
CA PHE A 207 10.58 -1.38 2.85
C PHE A 207 10.79 -0.07 3.61
N TYR A 208 9.73 0.43 4.26
CA TYR A 208 9.82 1.62 5.09
C TYR A 208 10.79 1.43 6.25
N GLY A 209 10.73 0.30 6.95
CA GLY A 209 11.58 0.02 8.11
C GLY A 209 13.05 -0.24 7.79
N HIS A 210 13.36 -0.80 6.63
CA HIS A 210 14.75 -1.06 6.22
C HIS A 210 15.39 0.14 5.53
N TYR A 211 14.66 0.87 4.70
CA TYR A 211 15.28 1.81 3.75
C TYR A 211 14.89 3.28 3.98
N LEU A 212 13.65 3.58 4.40
CA LEU A 212 13.18 4.96 4.50
C LEU A 212 13.26 5.52 5.91
N LEU A 213 12.84 4.72 6.88
CA LEU A 213 12.70 5.05 8.29
C LEU A 213 13.37 3.94 9.13
N PRO A 214 14.72 3.79 9.06
CA PRO A 214 15.48 2.75 9.77
C PRO A 214 15.59 3.02 11.28
N ASP A 215 14.46 3.32 11.88
CA ASP A 215 14.27 3.64 13.28
C ASP A 215 12.83 3.25 13.64
N SER A 216 12.69 2.35 14.62
CA SER A 216 11.39 1.83 15.03
C SER A 216 10.43 2.91 15.53
N VAL A 217 10.93 4.00 16.12
CA VAL A 217 10.13 5.15 16.56
C VAL A 217 9.63 5.94 15.35
N LYS A 218 10.49 6.21 14.36
CA LYS A 218 10.10 6.90 13.12
C LYS A 218 9.06 6.09 12.34
N LEU A 219 9.31 4.79 12.17
CA LEU A 219 8.36 3.89 11.51
C LEU A 219 7.03 3.83 12.28
N ALA A 220 7.08 3.67 13.61
CA ALA A 220 5.88 3.61 14.43
C ALA A 220 5.06 4.90 14.36
N LYS A 221 5.69 6.08 14.35
CA LYS A 221 5.01 7.36 14.10
C LYS A 221 4.35 7.37 12.73
N PHE A 222 5.09 7.01 11.67
CA PHE A 222 4.56 6.95 10.31
C PHE A 222 3.33 6.05 10.21
N VAL A 223 3.41 4.77 10.63
CA VAL A 223 2.28 3.82 10.56
C VAL A 223 1.24 3.99 11.69
N LYS A 224 1.45 4.98 12.58
CA LYS A 224 0.67 5.28 13.78
C LYS A 224 0.49 4.08 14.72
N VAL A 225 1.57 3.34 14.96
CA VAL A 225 1.67 2.31 16.00
C VAL A 225 2.14 2.95 17.30
N VAL A 226 1.49 2.64 18.43
CA VAL A 226 1.74 3.33 19.73
C VAL A 226 2.93 2.77 20.50
N ARG A 227 3.44 1.61 20.10
CA ARG A 227 4.55 0.90 20.74
C ARG A 227 5.60 0.58 19.68
N PRO A 228 6.74 1.29 19.62
CA PRO A 228 7.77 1.09 18.61
C PRO A 228 8.27 -0.36 18.49
N GLU A 229 8.23 -1.12 19.58
CA GLU A 229 8.64 -2.52 19.63
C GLU A 229 7.77 -3.42 18.75
N GLN A 230 6.55 -2.98 18.39
CA GLN A 230 5.66 -3.74 17.50
C GLN A 230 6.06 -3.66 16.02
N VAL A 231 6.99 -2.77 15.66
CA VAL A 231 7.50 -2.62 14.28
C VAL A 231 9.01 -2.83 14.20
N SER A 232 9.68 -3.13 15.32
CA SER A 232 11.13 -3.28 15.37
C SER A 232 11.63 -4.44 14.49
N HIS A 233 10.83 -5.49 14.29
CA HIS A 233 11.16 -6.62 13.42
C HIS A 233 11.13 -6.28 11.93
N TYR A 234 10.68 -5.08 11.54
CA TYR A 234 10.79 -4.56 10.18
C TYR A 234 12.01 -3.66 9.98
N ILE A 235 12.75 -3.35 11.05
CA ILE A 235 13.95 -2.52 10.97
C ILE A 235 15.15 -3.42 10.65
N GLY A 236 15.92 -3.02 9.66
CA GLY A 236 17.19 -3.66 9.34
C GLY A 236 18.23 -3.33 10.41
N TYR A 237 18.80 -4.36 11.04
CA TYR A 237 19.87 -4.23 12.04
C TYR A 237 21.13 -5.03 11.67
N SER A 238 21.27 -5.55 10.45
CA SER A 238 22.45 -6.32 10.07
C SER A 238 23.63 -5.41 9.71
N TRP A 239 24.86 -5.78 10.07
CA TRP A 239 26.05 -4.98 9.74
C TRP A 239 26.25 -4.87 8.23
N GLN A 240 25.79 -5.88 7.47
CA GLN A 240 25.75 -5.85 6.01
C GLN A 240 24.92 -4.66 5.51
N GLU A 241 23.91 -4.23 6.27
CA GLU A 241 23.08 -3.03 6.01
C GLU A 241 23.74 -1.70 6.29
N GLN A 242 24.90 -1.71 6.95
CA GLN A 242 25.67 -0.51 7.26
C GLN A 242 26.81 -0.25 6.27
N LEU A 243 26.96 -1.10 5.24
CA LEU A 243 27.98 -0.92 4.20
C LEU A 243 27.75 0.40 3.41
N LYS A 244 28.82 1.18 3.24
CA LYS A 244 28.80 2.52 2.62
C LYS A 244 28.29 2.54 1.17
N ASN A 245 28.44 1.45 0.41
CA ASN A 245 27.94 1.35 -0.96
C ASN A 245 26.43 1.09 -0.98
N LYS A 246 25.66 2.15 -0.74
CA LYS A 246 24.19 2.14 -0.83
C LYS A 246 23.68 2.03 -2.27
N GLU A 247 24.50 2.41 -3.26
CA GLU A 247 24.20 2.33 -4.71
C GLU A 247 24.07 0.89 -5.22
N ILE A 248 24.56 -0.11 -4.48
CA ILE A 248 24.55 -1.52 -4.89
C ILE A 248 23.22 -2.23 -4.56
N ARG A 249 22.31 -1.61 -3.78
CA ARG A 249 21.27 -2.38 -3.06
C ARG A 249 19.92 -2.52 -3.73
N MET A 250 19.53 -1.62 -4.64
CA MET A 250 18.23 -1.69 -5.31
C MET A 250 18.32 -1.12 -6.72
N ASP A 251 17.58 -1.72 -7.65
CA ASP A 251 17.46 -1.25 -9.03
C ASP A 251 16.59 0.02 -9.10
N PHE A 252 17.12 1.10 -9.68
CA PHE A 252 16.40 2.36 -9.93
C PHE A 252 16.07 2.58 -11.41
N ASP A 253 16.62 1.77 -12.32
CA ASP A 253 16.50 1.97 -13.77
C ASP A 253 15.08 1.69 -14.27
N TRP A 254 14.32 0.90 -13.52
CA TRP A 254 12.92 0.61 -13.82
C TRP A 254 11.99 1.82 -13.68
N ILE A 255 12.35 2.81 -12.85
CA ILE A 255 11.45 3.91 -12.48
C ILE A 255 11.07 4.74 -13.71
N ASP A 256 12.07 5.25 -14.43
CA ASP A 256 11.83 6.16 -15.56
C ASP A 256 11.10 5.45 -16.71
N LYS A 257 11.40 4.17 -16.92
CA LYS A 257 10.70 3.30 -17.87
C LYS A 257 9.22 3.17 -17.53
N GLU A 258 8.88 2.88 -16.28
CA GLU A 258 7.48 2.70 -15.88
C GLU A 258 6.71 4.01 -15.85
N VAL A 259 7.33 5.11 -15.38
CA VAL A 259 6.72 6.45 -15.43
C VAL A 259 6.41 6.86 -16.87
N LYS A 260 7.32 6.62 -17.82
CA LYS A 260 7.09 6.91 -19.24
C LYS A 260 5.85 6.17 -19.79
N LYS A 261 5.70 4.88 -19.47
CA LYS A 261 4.53 4.09 -19.89
C LYS A 261 3.22 4.66 -19.32
N ILE A 262 3.21 5.09 -18.05
CA ILE A 262 2.01 5.68 -17.43
C ILE A 262 1.65 7.00 -18.12
N LYS A 263 2.63 7.89 -18.33
CA LYS A 263 2.43 9.17 -19.02
C LYS A 263 1.84 8.98 -20.42
N GLN A 264 2.34 8.02 -21.19
CA GLN A 264 1.80 7.68 -22.50
C GLN A 264 0.32 7.28 -22.44
N ARG A 265 -0.09 6.45 -21.48
CA ARG A 265 -1.50 6.08 -21.30
C ARG A 265 -2.38 7.27 -20.95
N MET A 266 -1.85 8.22 -20.18
CA MET A 266 -2.56 9.44 -19.83
C MET A 266 -2.74 10.36 -21.04
N MET A 267 -1.73 10.50 -21.90
CA MET A 267 -1.79 11.35 -23.10
C MET A 267 -2.81 10.84 -24.12
N ILE A 268 -2.84 9.52 -24.40
CA ILE A 268 -3.81 8.90 -25.32
C ILE A 268 -5.26 9.22 -24.90
N LYS A 269 -5.53 9.40 -23.60
CA LYS A 269 -6.87 9.75 -23.13
C LYS A 269 -7.21 11.21 -23.38
N VAL A 270 -6.25 12.13 -23.38
CA VAL A 270 -6.51 13.55 -23.69
C VAL A 270 -6.93 13.71 -25.15
N GLU A 271 -6.32 12.97 -26.06
CA GLU A 271 -6.63 13.01 -27.50
C GLU A 271 -7.97 12.35 -27.88
N GLN A 272 -8.48 11.41 -27.07
CA GLN A 272 -9.77 10.74 -27.32
C GLN A 272 -11.00 11.58 -26.91
N TYR A 273 -10.79 12.70 -26.21
CA TYR A 273 -11.84 13.60 -25.73
C TYR A 273 -11.54 15.07 -26.06
N GLY A 274 -10.56 15.32 -26.94
CA GLY A 274 -10.20 16.63 -27.48
C GLY A 274 -10.72 16.82 -28.89
#